data_AF-A0A9E7ENC0-F1
#
_entry.id   AF-A0A9E7ENC0-F1
#
_cell.length_a   1.000
_cell.length_b   1.000
_cell.length_c   1.000
_cell.angle_alpha   90.00
_cell.angle_beta   90.00
_cell.angle_gamma   90.00
#
_symmetry.space_group_name_H-M   'P 1'
#
loop_
_entity.id
_entity.type
_entity.pdbx_description
1 polymer ?
#
loop_
_entity_poly.entity_id
_entity_poly.type
_entity_poly.pdbx_seq_one_letter_code
_entity_poly.pdbx_strand_id
1 'polypeptide(L)'
;MPPEEKVDALLTVGVFDSVLTDTCRLTHRFARILVDLMKMAGWDLGAAANCIFPDVNYAKPGHCRYAILSYICLGIFEGFDSYDLCDDGSRVDLDDIDATIRRNDSLQQFVEHSALDPIELMRDFPSCDFANFCQKKYAKLIHPGIESHLLRNLATVESPLGSLRQTSPLYEPFVSMASSVWMLHKLAWAYDPVVQIFQITLIKADGII
;
A
#
# COMPACT_ATOMS: atom_id res chain seq x y z
N MET A 1 -25.04 26.23 1.39
CA MET A 1 -23.57 26.11 1.32
C MET A 1 -23.22 25.71 -0.09
N PRO A 2 -22.49 26.54 -0.85
CA PRO A 2 -22.00 26.20 -2.19
C PRO A 2 -21.19 24.88 -2.18
N PRO A 3 -21.13 24.16 -3.31
CA PRO A 3 -20.40 22.89 -3.43
C PRO A 3 -18.93 23.01 -3.01
N GLU A 4 -18.28 24.13 -3.33
CA GLU A 4 -16.87 24.38 -3.05
C GLU A 4 -16.55 24.45 -1.54
N GLU A 5 -17.42 25.04 -0.72
CA GLU A 5 -17.22 25.08 0.74
C GLU A 5 -17.33 23.70 1.44
N LYS A 6 -18.04 22.73 0.83
CA LYS A 6 -18.06 21.35 1.34
C LYS A 6 -16.77 20.60 1.04
N VAL A 7 -16.11 20.97 -0.04
CA VAL A 7 -14.91 20.31 -0.59
C VAL A 7 -13.67 20.77 0.19
N ASP A 8 -13.58 22.06 0.52
CA ASP A 8 -12.51 22.58 1.39
C ASP A 8 -12.56 22.02 2.82
N ALA A 9 -13.75 21.67 3.33
CA ALA A 9 -13.89 21.03 4.63
C ALA A 9 -13.24 19.64 4.72
N LEU A 10 -12.98 18.97 3.59
CA LEU A 10 -12.29 17.69 3.52
C LEU A 10 -10.76 17.83 3.54
N LEU A 11 -10.23 19.01 3.19
CA LEU A 11 -8.78 19.28 3.12
C LEU A 11 -8.25 19.83 4.45
N THR A 12 -8.67 19.23 5.55
CA THR A 12 -8.14 19.57 6.88
C THR A 12 -7.07 18.59 7.32
N VAL A 13 -6.06 19.08 8.04
CA VAL A 13 -5.00 18.24 8.63
C VAL A 13 -5.58 17.07 9.42
N GLY A 14 -6.72 17.24 10.10
CA GLY A 14 -7.39 16.17 10.83
C GLY A 14 -7.95 15.05 9.94
N VAL A 15 -8.44 15.38 8.74
CA VAL A 15 -8.88 14.36 7.76
C VAL A 15 -7.66 13.58 7.25
N PHE A 16 -6.58 14.28 6.90
CA PHE A 16 -5.35 13.61 6.46
C PHE A 16 -4.78 12.69 7.55
N ASP A 17 -4.67 13.18 8.79
CA ASP A 17 -4.19 12.41 9.94
C ASP A 17 -5.05 11.16 10.21
N SER A 18 -6.37 11.27 10.07
CA SER A 18 -7.29 10.14 10.20
C SER A 18 -7.04 9.07 9.12
N VAL A 19 -6.91 9.48 7.85
CA VAL A 19 -6.66 8.55 6.73
C VAL A 19 -5.28 7.92 6.85
N LEU A 20 -4.26 8.69 7.24
CA LEU A 20 -2.91 8.19 7.50
C LEU A 20 -2.90 7.17 8.64
N THR A 21 -3.54 7.47 9.76
CA THR A 21 -3.64 6.57 10.92
C THR A 21 -4.32 5.25 10.54
N ASP A 22 -5.41 5.31 9.78
CA ASP A 22 -6.10 4.13 9.28
C ASP A 22 -5.23 3.31 8.32
N THR A 23 -4.49 3.99 7.44
CA THR A 23 -3.53 3.36 6.53
C THR A 23 -2.42 2.64 7.30
N CYS A 24 -1.84 3.27 8.31
CA CYS A 24 -0.85 2.64 9.19
C CYS A 24 -1.44 1.40 9.89
N ARG A 25 -2.65 1.51 10.44
CA ARG A 25 -3.34 0.39 11.11
C ARG A 25 -3.54 -0.80 10.16
N LEU A 26 -4.01 -0.56 8.95
CA LEU A 26 -4.27 -1.60 7.96
C LEU A 26 -2.98 -2.23 7.42
N THR A 27 -1.94 -1.42 7.21
CA THR A 27 -0.60 -1.90 6.83
C THR A 27 0.00 -2.81 7.90
N HIS A 28 -0.07 -2.40 9.18
CA HIS A 28 0.37 -3.23 10.30
C HIS A 28 -0.45 -4.52 10.43
N ARG A 29 -1.77 -4.45 10.21
CA ARG A 29 -2.65 -5.63 10.23
C ARG A 29 -2.26 -6.61 9.13
N PHE A 30 -2.05 -6.13 7.91
CA PHE A 30 -1.62 -6.96 6.79
C PHE A 30 -0.26 -7.62 7.06
N ALA A 31 0.73 -6.85 7.52
CA ALA A 31 2.05 -7.37 7.87
C ALA A 31 1.98 -8.48 8.93
N ARG A 32 1.13 -8.31 9.96
CA ARG A 32 0.92 -9.34 10.97
C ARG A 32 0.35 -10.63 10.37
N ILE A 33 -0.68 -10.51 9.53
CA ILE A 33 -1.30 -11.66 8.85
C ILE A 33 -0.26 -12.39 7.99
N LEU A 34 0.53 -11.65 7.21
CA LEU A 34 1.59 -12.23 6.37
C LEU A 34 2.64 -12.95 7.22
N VAL A 35 3.11 -12.34 8.31
CA VAL A 35 4.08 -12.94 9.23
C VAL A 35 3.55 -14.24 9.84
N ASP A 36 2.29 -14.27 10.24
CA ASP A 36 1.69 -15.48 10.85
C ASP A 36 1.51 -16.58 9.80
N LEU A 37 1.15 -16.23 8.57
CA LEU A 37 1.11 -17.15 7.44
C LEU A 37 2.49 -17.72 7.08
N MET A 38 3.53 -16.89 7.09
CA MET A 38 4.92 -17.33 6.89
C MET A 38 5.35 -18.35 7.94
N LYS A 39 5.04 -18.09 9.23
CA LYS A 39 5.32 -19.06 10.32
C LYS A 39 4.57 -20.38 10.13
N MET A 40 3.28 -20.32 9.78
CA MET A 40 2.48 -21.53 9.52
C MET A 40 3.02 -22.34 8.34
N ALA A 41 3.61 -21.67 7.34
CA ALA A 41 4.30 -22.30 6.23
C ALA A 41 5.73 -22.79 6.58
N GLY A 42 6.18 -22.66 7.83
CA GLY A 42 7.49 -23.11 8.29
C GLY A 42 8.66 -22.21 7.89
N TRP A 43 8.41 -20.94 7.53
CA TRP A 43 9.48 -20.01 7.18
C TRP A 43 10.25 -19.55 8.41
N ASP A 44 11.57 -19.44 8.28
CA ASP A 44 12.42 -18.77 9.26
C ASP A 44 12.34 -17.25 9.05
N LEU A 45 11.67 -16.57 9.99
CA LEU A 45 11.50 -15.12 9.95
C LEU A 45 12.82 -14.36 10.11
N GLY A 46 13.78 -14.92 10.84
CA GLY A 46 15.11 -14.32 10.99
C GLY A 46 15.88 -14.36 9.68
N ALA A 47 15.89 -15.52 9.02
CA ALA A 47 16.50 -15.68 7.71
C ALA A 47 15.81 -14.78 6.66
N ALA A 48 14.48 -14.75 6.63
CA ALA A 48 13.72 -13.87 5.73
C ALA A 48 14.04 -12.39 5.98
N ALA A 49 14.07 -11.95 7.24
CA ALA A 49 14.43 -10.59 7.59
C ALA A 49 15.87 -10.23 7.18
N ASN A 50 16.81 -11.16 7.33
CA ASN A 50 18.21 -10.96 6.91
C ASN A 50 18.36 -10.92 5.38
N CYS A 51 17.50 -11.61 4.63
CA CYS A 51 17.46 -11.49 3.16
C CYS A 51 16.94 -10.11 2.71
N ILE A 52 15.98 -9.52 3.44
CA ILE A 52 15.44 -8.19 3.13
C ILE A 52 16.45 -7.11 3.52
N PHE A 53 16.92 -7.15 4.77
CA PHE A 53 17.88 -6.20 5.31
C PHE A 53 19.02 -6.96 6.00
N PRO A 54 20.16 -7.14 5.30
CA PRO A 54 21.31 -7.84 5.86
C PRO A 54 21.89 -7.13 7.08
N ASP A 55 22.30 -7.93 8.08
CA ASP A 55 23.07 -7.51 9.26
C ASP A 55 22.37 -6.48 10.17
N VAL A 56 21.03 -6.47 10.20
CA VAL A 56 20.29 -5.61 11.15
C VAL A 56 20.32 -6.20 12.55
N ASN A 57 20.83 -5.44 13.52
CA ASN A 57 20.77 -5.80 14.93
C ASN A 57 19.43 -5.40 15.55
N TYR A 58 18.57 -6.39 15.79
CA TYR A 58 17.23 -6.15 16.35
C TYR A 58 17.26 -6.07 17.88
N ALA A 59 16.62 -5.04 18.44
CA ALA A 59 16.63 -4.81 19.89
C ALA A 59 15.99 -5.92 20.74
N LYS A 60 15.07 -6.74 20.19
CA LYS A 60 14.41 -7.84 20.91
C LYS A 60 14.15 -9.06 20.01
N PRO A 61 14.06 -10.27 20.60
CA PRO A 61 13.56 -11.44 19.88
C PRO A 61 12.18 -11.16 19.25
N GLY A 62 12.04 -11.46 17.96
CA GLY A 62 10.80 -11.23 17.20
C GLY A 62 10.63 -9.83 16.60
N HIS A 63 11.55 -8.89 16.84
CA HIS A 63 11.56 -7.59 16.14
C HIS A 63 11.95 -7.72 14.65
N CYS A 64 12.50 -8.87 14.22
CA CYS A 64 12.76 -9.16 12.81
C CYS A 64 11.50 -9.03 11.92
N ARG A 65 10.29 -9.18 12.49
CA ARG A 65 9.02 -8.92 11.78
C ARG A 65 8.90 -7.48 11.24
N TYR A 66 9.60 -6.51 11.83
CA TYR A 66 9.59 -5.14 11.34
C TYR A 66 10.35 -4.99 10.02
N ALA A 67 11.26 -5.91 9.67
CA ALA A 67 11.84 -5.96 8.32
C ALA A 67 10.76 -6.26 7.29
N ILE A 68 9.85 -7.19 7.58
CA ILE A 68 8.72 -7.54 6.71
C ILE A 68 7.74 -6.37 6.60
N LEU A 69 7.42 -5.71 7.72
CA LEU A 69 6.61 -4.49 7.69
C LEU A 69 7.27 -3.39 6.84
N SER A 70 8.57 -3.14 7.02
CA SER A 70 9.30 -2.14 6.25
C SER A 70 9.33 -2.49 4.77
N TYR A 71 9.54 -3.75 4.40
CA TYR A 71 9.43 -4.24 3.02
C TYR A 71 8.04 -3.98 2.43
N ILE A 72 6.96 -4.25 3.19
CA ILE A 72 5.59 -3.95 2.76
C ILE A 72 5.41 -2.46 2.53
N CYS A 73 5.84 -1.61 3.48
CA CYS A 73 5.76 -0.16 3.33
C CYS A 73 6.50 0.31 2.08
N LEU A 74 7.74 -0.14 1.87
CA LEU A 74 8.51 0.24 0.68
C LEU A 74 7.81 -0.15 -0.62
N GLY A 75 7.21 -1.33 -0.70
CA GLY A 75 6.52 -1.75 -1.92
C GLY A 75 5.16 -1.06 -2.13
N ILE A 76 4.32 -0.94 -1.09
CA ILE A 76 2.96 -0.40 -1.23
C ILE A 76 2.98 1.12 -1.46
N PHE A 77 3.94 1.84 -0.85
CA PHE A 77 4.11 3.30 -1.01
C PHE A 77 5.07 3.70 -2.14
N GLU A 78 5.67 2.75 -2.85
CA GLU A 78 6.49 3.09 -4.01
C GLU A 78 5.67 3.88 -5.04
N GLY A 79 6.24 4.97 -5.57
CA GLY A 79 5.56 5.85 -6.52
C GLY A 79 4.58 6.84 -5.91
N PHE A 80 4.51 6.97 -4.58
CA PHE A 80 3.55 7.87 -3.91
C PHE A 80 3.70 9.34 -4.31
N ASP A 81 4.93 9.80 -4.60
CA ASP A 81 5.20 11.17 -5.08
C ASP A 81 4.95 11.34 -6.59
N SER A 82 4.46 10.31 -7.29
CA SER A 82 3.99 10.38 -8.67
C SER A 82 2.49 10.63 -8.70
N TYR A 83 2.00 11.41 -9.68
CA TYR A 83 0.56 11.63 -9.84
C TYR A 83 -0.16 10.34 -10.24
N ASP A 84 0.45 9.56 -11.12
CA ASP A 84 0.01 8.21 -11.41
C ASP A 84 0.75 7.24 -10.47
N LEU A 85 0.03 6.77 -9.45
CA LEU A 85 0.51 5.79 -8.47
C LEU A 85 0.84 4.43 -9.12
N CYS A 86 0.36 4.20 -10.35
CA CYS A 86 0.64 3.01 -11.15
C CYS A 86 1.82 3.19 -12.12
N ASP A 87 2.38 4.39 -12.27
CA ASP A 87 3.49 4.69 -13.18
C ASP A 87 4.86 4.50 -12.50
N ASP A 88 5.82 3.95 -13.24
CA ASP A 88 7.17 3.58 -12.78
C ASP A 88 8.22 4.67 -13.08
N GLY A 89 7.78 5.88 -13.43
CA GLY A 89 8.68 7.03 -13.48
C GLY A 89 8.41 7.96 -14.63
N SER A 90 7.62 8.99 -14.36
CA SER A 90 7.79 10.31 -14.96
C SER A 90 7.38 11.39 -13.95
N ARG A 91 8.37 12.11 -13.41
CA ARG A 91 8.10 13.35 -12.68
C ARG A 91 7.75 14.40 -13.73
N VAL A 92 6.49 14.82 -13.77
CA VAL A 92 6.06 15.89 -14.67
C VAL A 92 6.17 17.21 -13.90
N ASP A 93 7.01 18.12 -14.37
CA ASP A 93 7.04 19.49 -13.87
C ASP A 93 5.70 20.16 -14.23
N LEU A 94 5.06 20.81 -13.24
CA LEU A 94 3.67 21.27 -13.33
C LEU A 94 3.58 22.78 -13.61
N ASP A 95 2.72 23.17 -14.56
CA ASP A 95 2.19 24.53 -14.66
C ASP A 95 1.01 24.72 -13.69
N ASP A 96 0.78 25.94 -13.19
CA ASP A 96 -0.25 26.24 -12.16
C ASP A 96 -1.69 25.81 -12.54
N ILE A 97 -2.02 25.88 -13.84
CA ILE A 97 -3.34 25.45 -14.35
C ILE A 97 -3.46 23.92 -14.29
N ASP A 98 -2.39 23.19 -14.61
CA ASP A 98 -2.35 21.72 -14.52
C ASP A 98 -2.46 21.25 -13.07
N ALA A 99 -1.81 21.97 -12.14
CA ALA A 99 -1.87 21.67 -10.71
C ALA A 99 -3.30 21.76 -10.14
N THR A 100 -4.06 22.81 -10.48
CA THR A 100 -5.43 22.99 -9.98
C THR A 100 -6.38 21.90 -10.48
N ILE A 101 -6.24 21.50 -11.75
CA ILE A 101 -7.07 20.44 -12.35
C ILE A 101 -6.80 19.10 -11.67
N ARG A 102 -5.52 18.74 -11.50
CA ARG A 102 -5.10 17.50 -10.83
C ARG A 102 -5.55 17.42 -9.38
N ARG A 103 -5.51 18.54 -8.67
CA ARG A 103 -5.99 18.63 -7.29
C ARG A 103 -7.47 18.31 -7.19
N ASN A 104 -8.28 18.91 -8.07
CA ASN A 104 -9.72 18.68 -8.10
C ASN A 104 -10.07 17.24 -8.53
N ASP A 105 -9.36 16.72 -9.54
CA ASP A 105 -9.50 15.32 -9.99
C ASP A 105 -9.14 14.32 -8.86
N SER A 106 -8.04 14.58 -8.14
CA SER A 106 -7.63 13.73 -7.01
C SER A 106 -8.65 13.73 -5.88
N LEU A 107 -9.23 14.90 -5.57
CA LEU A 107 -10.26 15.02 -4.54
C LEU A 107 -11.55 14.31 -4.95
N GLN A 108 -11.94 14.42 -6.22
CA GLN A 108 -13.06 13.67 -6.77
C GLN A 108 -12.83 12.15 -6.65
N GLN A 109 -11.67 11.66 -7.08
CA GLN A 109 -11.31 10.25 -6.98
C GLN A 109 -11.29 9.77 -5.51
N PHE A 110 -10.82 10.59 -4.58
CA PHE A 110 -10.87 10.28 -3.15
C PHE A 110 -12.32 10.10 -2.66
N VAL A 111 -13.21 11.05 -3.00
CA VAL A 111 -14.63 11.00 -2.59
C VAL A 111 -15.32 9.78 -3.20
N GLU A 112 -15.15 9.55 -4.51
CA GLU A 112 -15.75 8.42 -5.22
C GLU A 112 -15.29 7.09 -4.63
N HIS A 113 -13.98 6.92 -4.41
CA HIS A 113 -13.42 5.70 -3.84
C HIS A 113 -13.86 5.47 -2.39
N SER A 114 -13.98 6.53 -1.58
CA SER A 114 -14.42 6.44 -0.18
C SER A 114 -15.87 5.98 -0.01
N ALA A 115 -16.69 6.10 -1.06
CA ALA A 115 -18.09 5.70 -1.05
C ALA A 115 -18.32 4.23 -1.46
N LEU A 116 -17.27 3.54 -1.91
CA LEU A 116 -17.33 2.18 -2.45
C LEU A 116 -16.68 1.18 -1.50
N ASP A 117 -17.23 -0.04 -1.47
CA ASP A 117 -16.52 -1.17 -0.87
C ASP A 117 -15.41 -1.62 -1.83
N PRO A 118 -14.14 -1.70 -1.39
CA PRO A 118 -13.03 -2.00 -2.29
C PRO A 118 -13.05 -3.44 -2.81
N ILE A 119 -13.68 -4.38 -2.09
CA ILE A 119 -13.82 -5.77 -2.53
C ILE A 119 -14.87 -5.85 -3.65
N GLU A 120 -16.00 -5.17 -3.47
CA GLU A 120 -17.04 -5.07 -4.50
C GLU A 120 -16.53 -4.34 -5.74
N LEU A 121 -15.81 -3.22 -5.56
CA LEU A 121 -15.17 -2.48 -6.65
C LEU A 121 -14.26 -3.37 -7.49
N MET A 122 -13.41 -4.19 -6.84
CA MET A 122 -12.52 -5.11 -7.55
C MET A 122 -13.26 -6.24 -8.29
N ARG A 123 -14.40 -6.68 -7.77
CA ARG A 123 -15.24 -7.70 -8.40
C ARG A 123 -15.97 -7.14 -9.62
N ASP A 124 -16.53 -5.96 -9.48
CA ASP A 124 -17.44 -5.37 -10.47
C ASP A 124 -16.67 -4.64 -11.59
N PHE A 125 -15.49 -4.09 -11.27
CA PHE A 125 -14.63 -3.34 -12.20
C PHE A 125 -13.16 -3.85 -12.16
N PRO A 126 -12.87 -5.05 -12.67
CA PRO A 126 -11.55 -5.68 -12.55
C PRO A 126 -10.42 -5.00 -13.35
N SER A 127 -10.75 -4.03 -14.21
CA SER A 127 -9.81 -3.28 -15.03
C SER A 127 -9.67 -1.80 -14.62
N CYS A 128 -10.33 -1.36 -13.54
CA CYS A 128 -10.19 0.02 -13.05
C CYS A 128 -8.77 0.28 -12.53
N ASP A 129 -8.39 1.55 -12.40
CA ASP A 129 -7.04 1.93 -11.98
C ASP A 129 -6.68 1.39 -10.60
N PHE A 130 -7.65 1.34 -9.67
CA PHE A 130 -7.46 0.71 -8.37
C PHE A 130 -7.19 -0.81 -8.48
N ALA A 131 -7.90 -1.52 -9.35
CA ALA A 131 -7.65 -2.95 -9.57
C ALA A 131 -6.25 -3.18 -10.18
N ASN A 132 -5.83 -2.31 -11.12
CA ASN A 132 -4.49 -2.35 -11.70
C ASN A 132 -3.40 -2.06 -10.65
N PHE A 133 -3.62 -1.07 -9.78
CA PHE A 133 -2.77 -0.79 -8.63
C PHE A 133 -2.62 -2.01 -7.72
N CYS A 134 -3.74 -2.61 -7.31
CA CYS A 134 -3.75 -3.80 -6.47
C CYS A 134 -2.96 -4.95 -7.11
N GLN A 135 -3.18 -5.24 -8.39
CA GLN A 135 -2.48 -6.32 -9.10
C GLN A 135 -0.97 -6.07 -9.16
N LYS A 136 -0.54 -4.87 -9.58
CA LYS A 136 0.88 -4.49 -9.66
C LYS A 136 1.57 -4.58 -8.29
N LYS A 137 0.96 -4.00 -7.26
CA LYS A 137 1.51 -3.98 -5.90
C LYS A 137 1.56 -5.37 -5.27
N TYR A 138 0.53 -6.19 -5.48
CA TYR A 138 0.50 -7.54 -4.93
C TYR A 138 1.57 -8.42 -5.57
N ALA A 139 1.71 -8.38 -6.90
CA ALA A 139 2.75 -9.11 -7.61
C ALA A 139 4.17 -8.74 -7.16
N LYS A 140 4.38 -7.47 -6.79
CA LYS A 140 5.66 -6.99 -6.27
C LYS A 140 5.93 -7.39 -4.82
N LEU A 141 4.89 -7.41 -3.98
CA LEU A 141 5.00 -7.62 -2.54
C LEU A 141 4.94 -9.09 -2.12
N ILE A 142 4.22 -9.93 -2.87
CA ILE A 142 3.94 -11.30 -2.44
C ILE A 142 4.72 -12.29 -3.30
N HIS A 143 5.74 -12.87 -2.68
CA HIS A 143 6.58 -13.87 -3.32
C HIS A 143 5.76 -15.13 -3.66
N PRO A 144 5.88 -15.70 -4.89
CA PRO A 144 5.14 -16.90 -5.31
C PRO A 144 5.33 -18.12 -4.38
N GLY A 145 6.47 -18.19 -3.69
CA GLY A 145 6.75 -19.21 -2.68
C GLY A 145 5.80 -19.15 -1.47
N ILE A 146 5.31 -17.97 -1.08
CA ILE A 146 4.31 -17.84 -0.01
C ILE A 146 2.95 -18.31 -0.53
N GLU A 147 2.56 -17.86 -1.72
CA GLU A 147 1.29 -18.24 -2.35
C GLU A 147 1.14 -19.74 -2.56
N SER A 148 2.20 -20.41 -3.05
CA SER A 148 2.17 -21.86 -3.29
C SER A 148 1.99 -22.70 -2.01
N HIS A 149 2.31 -22.16 -0.83
CA HIS A 149 2.03 -22.82 0.45
C HIS A 149 0.62 -22.48 0.95
N LEU A 150 0.16 -21.24 0.76
CA LEU A 150 -1.19 -20.81 1.13
C LEU A 150 -2.27 -21.48 0.29
N LEU A 151 -2.02 -21.64 -1.00
CA LEU A 151 -2.96 -22.17 -1.99
C LEU A 151 -2.87 -23.69 -2.14
N ARG A 152 -1.89 -24.35 -1.50
CA ARG A 152 -1.72 -25.82 -1.56
C ARG A 152 -2.97 -26.59 -1.13
N ASN A 153 -3.77 -25.99 -0.26
CA ASN A 153 -5.02 -26.56 0.25
C ASN A 153 -6.27 -26.11 -0.54
N LEU A 154 -6.13 -25.25 -1.56
CA LEU A 154 -7.24 -24.58 -2.27
C LEU A 154 -7.19 -24.78 -3.80
N ALA A 155 -6.33 -25.68 -4.28
CA ALA A 155 -6.08 -25.87 -5.70
C ALA A 155 -7.24 -26.61 -6.40
N THR A 156 -8.19 -25.86 -6.92
CA THR A 156 -8.93 -26.23 -8.12
C THR A 156 -9.08 -24.98 -8.99
N VAL A 157 -8.57 -25.04 -10.21
CA VAL A 157 -8.63 -24.00 -11.28
C VAL A 157 -7.49 -22.98 -11.27
N GLU A 158 -6.60 -23.15 -12.24
CA GLU A 158 -5.67 -22.13 -12.70
C GLU A 158 -6.46 -20.98 -13.36
N SER A 159 -6.44 -19.80 -12.74
CA SER A 159 -6.99 -18.57 -13.34
C SER A 159 -5.85 -17.75 -13.96
N PRO A 160 -6.04 -17.18 -15.17
CA PRO A 160 -5.10 -16.25 -15.81
C PRO A 160 -5.03 -14.87 -15.13
N LEU A 161 -5.96 -14.56 -14.21
CA LEU A 161 -5.93 -13.35 -13.42
C LEU A 161 -4.81 -13.48 -12.38
N GLY A 162 -3.93 -12.49 -12.32
CA GLY A 162 -2.64 -12.50 -11.63
C GLY A 162 -2.65 -12.94 -10.15
N SER A 163 -1.48 -12.90 -9.53
CA SER A 163 -1.19 -13.41 -8.19
C SER A 163 -2.23 -13.06 -7.11
N LEU A 164 -2.94 -11.92 -7.22
CA LEU A 164 -4.01 -11.54 -6.29
C LEU A 164 -5.32 -12.33 -6.54
N ARG A 165 -5.39 -13.55 -6.00
CA ARG A 165 -6.58 -14.42 -6.10
C ARG A 165 -7.55 -14.20 -4.95
N GLN A 166 -8.86 -14.11 -5.23
CA GLN A 166 -9.93 -14.03 -4.22
C GLN A 166 -9.92 -15.21 -3.22
N THR A 167 -9.38 -16.36 -3.62
CA THR A 167 -9.26 -17.54 -2.76
C THR A 167 -8.09 -17.44 -1.78
N SER A 168 -7.16 -16.49 -1.97
CA SER A 168 -6.01 -16.31 -1.08
C SER A 168 -6.46 -15.75 0.27
N PRO A 169 -5.96 -16.27 1.40
CA PRO A 169 -6.22 -15.68 2.71
C PRO A 169 -5.60 -14.27 2.86
N LEU A 170 -4.73 -13.87 1.91
CA LEU A 170 -4.18 -12.52 1.84
C LEU A 170 -5.07 -11.54 1.08
N TYR A 171 -6.09 -12.01 0.34
CA TYR A 171 -6.86 -11.16 -0.57
C TYR A 171 -7.54 -9.99 0.14
N GLU A 172 -8.50 -10.24 1.03
CA GLU A 172 -9.23 -9.14 1.70
C GLU A 172 -8.30 -8.26 2.55
N PRO A 173 -7.36 -8.80 3.35
CA PRO A 173 -6.41 -7.97 4.08
C PRO A 173 -5.55 -7.09 3.18
N PHE A 174 -5.11 -7.61 2.04
CA PHE A 174 -4.31 -6.85 1.08
C PHE A 174 -5.13 -5.75 0.43
N VAL A 175 -6.33 -6.07 -0.09
CA VAL A 175 -7.19 -5.10 -0.76
C VAL A 175 -7.60 -3.99 0.20
N SER A 176 -7.85 -4.30 1.47
CA SER A 176 -8.13 -3.30 2.51
C SER A 176 -6.95 -2.34 2.70
N MET A 177 -5.73 -2.86 2.81
CA MET A 177 -4.51 -2.05 2.93
C MET A 177 -4.29 -1.21 1.66
N ALA A 178 -4.38 -1.82 0.48
CA ALA A 178 -4.21 -1.15 -0.80
C ALA A 178 -5.23 -0.02 -0.99
N SER A 179 -6.49 -0.24 -0.62
CA SER A 179 -7.53 0.79 -0.64
C SER A 179 -7.18 1.99 0.23
N SER A 180 -6.68 1.75 1.45
CA SER A 180 -6.27 2.85 2.33
C SER A 180 -5.09 3.66 1.79
N VAL A 181 -4.10 3.00 1.17
CA VAL A 181 -2.96 3.69 0.53
C VAL A 181 -3.41 4.47 -0.70
N TRP A 182 -4.30 3.90 -1.51
CA TRP A 182 -4.91 4.57 -2.66
C TRP A 182 -5.64 5.85 -2.23
N MET A 183 -6.52 5.76 -1.24
CA MET A 183 -7.22 6.92 -0.68
C MET A 183 -6.24 7.97 -0.12
N LEU A 184 -5.22 7.55 0.62
CA LEU A 184 -4.22 8.44 1.18
C LEU A 184 -3.46 9.20 0.07
N HIS A 185 -3.12 8.52 -1.03
CA HIS A 185 -2.48 9.12 -2.19
C HIS A 185 -3.37 10.15 -2.88
N LYS A 186 -4.62 9.81 -3.19
CA LYS A 186 -5.58 10.74 -3.78
C LYS A 186 -5.82 11.96 -2.90
N LEU A 187 -5.88 11.74 -1.59
CA LEU A 187 -6.00 12.82 -0.64
C LEU A 187 -4.72 13.69 -0.61
N ALA A 188 -3.51 13.10 -0.62
CA ALA A 188 -2.25 13.84 -0.63
C ALA A 188 -2.11 14.81 -1.82
N TRP A 189 -2.54 14.38 -3.00
CA TRP A 189 -2.54 15.18 -4.24
C TRP A 189 -3.67 16.21 -4.30
N ALA A 190 -4.64 16.15 -3.39
CA ALA A 190 -5.70 17.15 -3.26
C ALA A 190 -5.29 18.36 -2.39
N TYR A 191 -4.15 18.32 -1.69
CA TYR A 191 -3.63 19.45 -0.90
C TYR A 191 -2.80 20.42 -1.75
N ASP A 192 -2.73 21.67 -1.28
CA ASP A 192 -1.81 22.69 -1.79
C ASP A 192 -1.00 23.27 -0.61
N PRO A 193 0.32 23.03 -0.53
CA PRO A 193 1.11 22.20 -1.44
C PRO A 193 0.80 20.70 -1.30
N VAL A 194 1.13 19.92 -2.34
CA VAL A 194 0.97 18.45 -2.34
C VAL A 194 1.75 17.83 -1.18
N VAL A 195 1.12 16.89 -0.46
CA VAL A 195 1.78 16.15 0.60
C VAL A 195 2.73 15.12 0.01
N GLN A 196 4.00 15.18 0.39
CA GLN A 196 5.05 14.28 -0.08
C GLN A 196 5.40 13.25 0.99
N ILE A 197 5.89 12.08 0.57
CA ILE A 197 6.45 11.07 1.46
C ILE A 197 7.98 11.10 1.38
N PHE A 198 8.65 10.78 2.48
CA PHE A 198 10.11 10.61 2.49
C PHE A 198 10.47 9.29 3.13
N GLN A 199 11.52 8.67 2.59
CA GLN A 199 12.09 7.44 3.12
C GLN A 199 13.31 7.77 3.99
N ILE A 200 13.36 7.22 5.19
CA ILE A 200 14.57 7.26 6.02
C ILE A 200 15.35 5.95 5.80
N THR A 201 16.61 6.06 5.41
CA THR A 201 17.49 4.89 5.29
C THR A 201 18.08 4.55 6.65
N LEU A 202 18.06 3.27 7.02
CA LEU A 202 18.81 2.78 8.17
C LEU A 202 20.31 2.93 7.87
N ILE A 203 20.94 3.93 8.48
CA ILE A 203 22.39 4.07 8.45
C ILE A 203 22.96 2.94 9.32
N LYS A 204 23.79 2.06 8.75
CA LYS A 204 24.61 1.15 9.56
C LYS A 204 25.45 2.04 10.47
N ALA A 205 25.25 1.93 11.78
CA ALA A 205 26.18 2.50 12.73
C ALA A 205 27.50 1.72 12.58
N ASP A 206 28.38 2.20 11.72
CA ASP A 206 29.77 1.77 11.72
C ASP A 206 30.31 2.02 13.13
N GLY A 207 30.83 0.96 13.75
CA GLY A 207 31.12 0.87 15.17
C GLY A 207 31.74 2.13 15.79
N ILE A 208 30.95 2.78 16.62
CA ILE A 208 31.38 3.65 17.72
C ILE A 208 30.34 3.31 18.81
N ILE A 209 30.62 2.50 19.85
CA ILE A 209 31.68 2.57 20.88
C ILE A 209 32.03 1.13 21.30
#